data_AF-A0A432GM84-F1
#
_entry.id   AF-A0A432GM84-F1
#
_cell.length_a   1.000
_cell.length_b   1.000
_cell.length_c   1.000
_cell.angle_alpha   90.00
_cell.angle_beta   90.00
_cell.angle_gamma   90.00
#
_symmetry.space_group_name_H-M   'P 1'
#
loop_
_entity.id
_entity.type
_entity.pdbx_description
1 polymer ?
#
loop_
_entity_poly.entity_id
_entity_poly.type
_entity_poly.pdbx_seq_one_letter_code
_entity_poly.pdbx_strand_id
1 'polypeptide(L)'
;MMLRQFYERVILSFPKTILLLMLVCIAALGYQARYLEIDASAETLLLEDDKDLAFTRKVNERYGSSDFLILTYSPYADLLADATLDSLRKLSAELLELERVESVMSILNVPLLESPPKPVKELLKNVPTLESPGIDKALAKLEFLNSPIYRDNLVSPDFKTTAVL
;
A
#
# COMPACT_ATOMS: atom_id res chain seq x y z
N MET A 1 -11.42 -53.94 -30.45
CA MET A 1 -11.35 -53.93 -31.94
C MET A 1 -11.63 -52.55 -32.53
N MET A 2 -12.71 -51.88 -32.12
CA MET A 2 -13.10 -50.55 -32.67
C MET A 2 -12.03 -49.45 -32.49
N LEU A 3 -11.36 -49.38 -31.34
CA LEU A 3 -10.34 -48.35 -31.08
C LEU A 3 -9.12 -48.46 -32.03
N ARG A 4 -8.71 -49.70 -32.32
CA ARG A 4 -7.60 -49.99 -33.23
C ARG A 4 -7.95 -49.62 -34.67
N GLN A 5 -9.17 -49.97 -35.10
CA GLN A 5 -9.67 -49.63 -36.43
C GLN A 5 -9.81 -48.11 -36.62
N PHE A 6 -10.24 -47.38 -35.59
CA PHE A 6 -10.29 -45.91 -35.61
C PHE A 6 -8.89 -45.29 -35.72
N TYR A 7 -7.93 -45.77 -34.93
CA TYR A 7 -6.55 -45.31 -34.97
C TYR A 7 -5.90 -45.54 -36.35
N GLU A 8 -6.06 -46.73 -36.93
CA GLU A 8 -5.50 -47.05 -38.24
C GLU A 8 -6.15 -46.26 -39.38
N ARG A 9 -7.48 -46.13 -39.36
CA ARG A 9 -8.25 -45.53 -40.46
C ARG A 9 -8.32 -44.00 -40.42
N VAL A 10 -8.18 -43.39 -39.25
CA VAL A 10 -8.27 -41.93 -39.09
C VAL A 10 -6.90 -41.35 -38.80
N ILE A 11 -6.17 -41.93 -37.84
CA ILE A 11 -4.93 -41.33 -37.33
C ILE A 11 -3.73 -41.63 -38.23
N LEU A 12 -3.52 -42.90 -38.56
CA LEU A 12 -2.41 -43.31 -39.44
C LEU A 12 -2.67 -43.00 -40.92
N SER A 13 -3.93 -42.87 -41.33
CA SER A 13 -4.30 -42.55 -42.72
C SER A 13 -4.14 -41.06 -43.04
N PHE A 14 -4.22 -40.17 -42.03
CA PHE A 14 -4.13 -38.72 -42.21
C PHE A 14 -3.19 -38.03 -41.19
N PRO A 15 -1.90 -38.44 -41.11
CA PRO A 15 -1.00 -37.99 -40.05
C PRO A 15 -0.69 -36.49 -40.11
N LYS A 16 -0.53 -35.91 -41.32
CA LYS A 16 -0.19 -34.49 -41.50
C LYS A 16 -1.31 -33.55 -41.05
N THR A 17 -2.56 -33.87 -41.37
CA THR A 17 -3.72 -33.07 -40.97
C THR A 17 -3.97 -33.16 -39.47
N ILE A 18 -3.75 -34.32 -38.86
CA ILE A 18 -3.84 -34.45 -37.39
C ILE A 18 -2.73 -33.67 -36.70
N LEU A 19 -1.49 -33.74 -37.21
CA LEU A 19 -0.39 -32.92 -36.69
C LEU A 19 -0.69 -31.43 -36.81
N LEU A 20 -1.23 -30.97 -37.95
CA LEU A 20 -1.65 -29.58 -38.14
C LEU A 20 -2.74 -29.19 -37.12
N LEU A 21 -3.76 -30.03 -36.95
CA LEU A 21 -4.86 -29.76 -36.02
C LEU A 21 -4.36 -29.74 -34.56
N MET A 22 -3.47 -30.65 -34.19
CA MET A 22 -2.85 -30.66 -32.87
C MET A 22 -1.99 -29.42 -32.64
N LEU A 23 -1.23 -29.00 -33.66
CA LEU A 23 -0.42 -27.78 -33.61
C LEU A 23 -1.29 -26.53 -33.48
N VAL A 24 -2.43 -26.47 -34.19
CA VAL A 24 -3.41 -25.39 -34.04
C VAL A 24 -4.01 -25.39 -32.64
N CYS A 25 -4.37 -26.54 -32.08
CA CYS A 25 -4.86 -26.64 -30.69
C CYS A 25 -3.81 -26.19 -29.68
N ILE A 26 -2.55 -26.63 -29.83
CA ILE A 26 -1.45 -26.22 -28.95
C ILE A 26 -1.20 -24.71 -29.07
N ALA A 27 -1.22 -24.16 -30.28
CA ALA A 27 -1.07 -22.72 -30.49
C ALA A 27 -2.23 -21.93 -29.88
N ALA A 28 -3.46 -22.44 -29.95
CA ALA A 28 -4.64 -21.81 -29.34
C ALA A 28 -4.56 -21.84 -27.80
N LEU A 29 -4.23 -23.00 -27.21
CA LEU A 29 -4.05 -23.13 -25.75
C LEU A 29 -2.85 -22.31 -25.25
N GLY A 30 -1.74 -22.32 -26.00
CA GLY A 30 -0.55 -21.53 -25.72
C GLY A 30 -0.82 -20.03 -25.83
N TYR A 31 -1.65 -19.61 -26.78
CA TYR A 31 -2.13 -18.23 -26.84
C TYR A 31 -2.98 -17.90 -25.63
N GLN A 32 -3.85 -18.80 -25.15
CA GLN A 32 -4.66 -18.56 -23.95
C GLN A 32 -3.82 -18.48 -22.66
N ALA A 33 -2.67 -19.17 -22.60
CA ALA A 33 -1.77 -19.13 -21.44
C ALA A 33 -1.24 -17.72 -21.12
N ARG A 34 -1.29 -16.77 -22.07
CA ARG A 34 -0.96 -15.35 -21.82
C ARG A 34 -1.91 -14.64 -20.84
N TYR A 35 -3.09 -15.21 -20.61
CA TYR A 35 -4.11 -14.68 -19.71
C TYR A 35 -4.09 -15.37 -18.34
N LEU A 36 -3.10 -16.23 -18.09
CA LEU A 36 -2.91 -16.84 -16.79
C LEU A 36 -2.43 -15.78 -15.79
N GLU A 37 -3.28 -15.42 -14.85
CA GLU A 37 -2.93 -14.54 -13.74
C GLU A 37 -2.25 -15.35 -12.64
N ILE A 38 -1.10 -14.87 -12.15
CA ILE A 38 -0.38 -15.48 -11.04
C ILE A 38 -0.50 -14.52 -9.86
N ASP A 39 -1.36 -14.85 -8.91
CA ASP A 39 -1.46 -14.14 -7.64
C ASP A 39 -0.57 -14.81 -6.60
N ALA A 40 0.54 -14.13 -6.28
CA ALA A 40 1.55 -14.57 -5.32
C ALA A 40 1.33 -13.97 -3.91
N SER A 41 0.13 -13.47 -3.62
CA SER A 41 -0.23 -13.01 -2.28
C SER A 41 -0.24 -14.17 -1.29
N ALA A 42 0.00 -13.85 -0.01
CA ALA A 42 -0.09 -14.86 1.04
C ALA A 42 -1.53 -15.42 1.20
N GLU A 43 -2.55 -14.69 0.75
CA GLU A 43 -3.94 -15.13 0.79
C GLU A 43 -4.20 -16.34 -0.11
N THR A 44 -3.56 -16.45 -1.27
CA THR A 44 -3.75 -17.59 -2.19
C THR A 44 -3.14 -18.89 -1.67
N LEU A 45 -2.30 -18.81 -0.64
CA LEU A 45 -1.76 -19.98 0.06
C LEU A 45 -2.71 -20.52 1.14
N LEU A 46 -3.74 -19.76 1.50
CA LEU A 46 -4.74 -20.16 2.48
C LEU A 46 -5.85 -21.00 1.83
N LEU A 47 -6.62 -21.69 2.67
CA LEU A 47 -7.81 -22.40 2.20
C LEU A 47 -8.86 -21.41 1.72
N GLU A 48 -9.51 -21.74 0.60
CA GLU A 48 -10.55 -20.89 0.02
C GLU A 48 -11.73 -20.64 0.99
N ASP A 49 -12.10 -21.67 1.78
CA ASP A 49 -13.17 -21.63 2.79
C ASP A 49 -12.67 -21.29 4.22
N ASP A 50 -11.54 -20.59 4.34
CA ASP A 50 -11.02 -20.17 5.64
C ASP A 50 -11.92 -19.09 6.29
N LYS A 51 -12.36 -19.35 7.53
CA LYS A 51 -13.28 -18.47 8.26
C LYS A 51 -12.62 -17.16 8.71
N ASP A 52 -11.34 -17.20 9.04
CA ASP A 52 -10.58 -16.03 9.50
C ASP A 52 -10.24 -15.14 8.31
N LEU A 53 -9.95 -15.71 7.14
CA LEU A 53 -9.81 -14.98 5.87
C LEU A 53 -11.14 -14.29 5.49
N ALA A 54 -12.26 -14.99 5.59
CA ALA A 54 -13.58 -14.42 5.32
C ALA A 54 -13.94 -13.28 6.28
N PHE A 55 -13.55 -13.39 7.56
CA PHE A 55 -13.73 -12.32 8.54
C PHE A 55 -12.84 -11.12 8.23
N THR A 56 -11.55 -11.35 7.93
CA THR A 56 -10.57 -10.30 7.57
C THR A 56 -11.04 -9.49 6.37
N ARG A 57 -11.51 -10.16 5.30
CA ARG A 57 -12.08 -9.49 4.12
C ARG A 57 -13.28 -8.60 4.47
N LYS A 58 -14.18 -9.05 5.35
CA LYS A 58 -15.32 -8.22 5.82
C LYS A 58 -14.88 -7.02 6.64
N VAL A 59 -13.83 -7.15 7.45
CA VAL A 59 -13.26 -6.04 8.21
C VAL A 59 -12.62 -5.03 7.26
N ASN A 60 -11.81 -5.49 6.31
CA ASN A 60 -11.16 -4.65 5.30
C ASN A 60 -12.18 -3.95 4.39
N GLU A 61 -13.26 -4.61 4.00
CA GLU A 61 -14.34 -3.99 3.20
C GLU A 61 -15.04 -2.86 3.98
N ARG A 62 -15.20 -3.01 5.31
CA ARG A 62 -15.89 -2.03 6.15
C ARG A 62 -15.04 -0.84 6.55
N TYR A 63 -13.78 -1.07 6.88
CA TYR A 63 -12.90 -0.05 7.45
C TYR A 63 -11.79 0.39 6.48
N GLY A 64 -11.69 -0.23 5.31
CA GLY A 64 -10.58 -0.09 4.38
C GLY A 64 -9.36 -0.90 4.82
N SER A 65 -8.58 -1.36 3.85
CA SER A 65 -7.19 -1.76 4.06
C SER A 65 -6.31 -0.90 3.18
N SER A 66 -5.32 -0.24 3.77
CA SER A 66 -4.28 0.45 3.01
C SER A 66 -2.98 -0.33 3.14
N ASP A 67 -2.37 -0.64 2.00
CA ASP A 67 -0.94 -0.89 1.98
C ASP A 67 -0.24 0.43 2.28
N PHE A 68 0.76 0.42 3.15
CA PHE A 68 1.52 1.62 3.50
C PHE A 68 3.02 1.31 3.53
N LEU A 69 3.83 2.32 3.26
CA LEU A 69 5.28 2.25 3.33
C LEU A 69 5.76 3.24 4.40
N ILE A 70 6.44 2.75 5.43
CA ILE A 70 7.04 3.62 6.44
C ILE A 70 8.47 3.95 6.03
N LEU A 71 8.74 5.23 5.80
CA LEU A 71 10.09 5.77 5.63
C LEU A 71 10.50 6.49 6.92
N THR A 72 11.68 6.18 7.45
CA THR A 72 12.25 6.93 8.58
C THR A 72 13.23 7.98 8.08
N TYR A 73 13.09 9.19 8.59
CA TYR A 73 13.91 10.34 8.23
C TYR A 73 14.59 10.92 9.47
N SER A 74 15.92 10.87 9.50
CA SER A 74 16.75 11.39 10.59
C SER A 74 17.64 12.53 10.08
N PRO A 75 17.24 13.81 10.26
CA PRO A 75 18.05 14.95 9.85
C PRO A 75 19.29 15.14 10.74
N TYR A 76 20.30 15.84 10.22
CA TYR A 76 21.44 16.29 11.02
C TYR A 76 21.11 17.50 11.92
N ALA A 77 20.14 18.31 11.52
CA ALA A 77 19.65 19.46 12.29
C ALA A 77 18.47 19.06 13.20
N ASP A 78 17.96 19.99 14.02
CA ASP A 78 16.73 19.76 14.79
C ASP A 78 15.55 19.44 13.85
N LEU A 79 14.68 18.53 14.30
CA LEU A 79 13.58 18.00 13.51
C LEU A 79 12.57 19.09 13.08
N LEU A 80 12.41 20.16 13.88
CA LEU A 80 11.51 21.28 13.61
C LEU A 80 12.22 22.53 13.05
N ALA A 81 13.52 22.42 12.74
CA ALA A 81 14.25 23.48 12.05
C ALA A 81 13.68 23.69 10.64
N ASP A 82 13.61 24.94 10.19
CA ASP A 82 12.98 25.27 8.90
C ASP A 82 13.62 24.52 7.72
N ALA A 83 14.96 24.39 7.72
CA ALA A 83 15.68 23.63 6.70
C ALA A 83 15.27 22.14 6.64
N THR A 84 15.01 21.53 7.80
CA THR A 84 14.53 20.15 7.91
C THR A 84 13.11 20.03 7.37
N LEU A 85 12.23 20.94 7.81
CA LEU A 85 10.82 20.94 7.40
C LEU A 85 10.67 21.19 5.89
N ASP A 86 11.50 22.06 5.32
CA ASP A 86 11.55 22.30 3.87
C ASP A 86 12.05 21.07 3.09
N SER A 87 13.02 20.33 3.65
CA SER A 87 13.50 19.09 3.04
C SER A 87 12.42 18.01 3.06
N LEU A 88 11.70 17.87 4.17
CA LEU A 88 10.56 16.97 4.29
C LEU A 88 9.43 17.36 3.33
N ARG A 89 9.13 18.65 3.18
CA ARG A 89 8.09 19.11 2.25
C ARG A 89 8.43 18.77 0.81
N LYS A 90 9.69 18.94 0.41
CA LYS A 90 10.17 18.54 -0.93
C LYS A 90 10.06 17.02 -1.11
N LEU A 91 10.54 16.24 -0.15
CA LEU A 91 10.44 14.78 -0.20
C LEU A 91 8.98 14.32 -0.31
N SER A 92 8.08 14.88 0.51
CA SER A 92 6.65 14.55 0.44
C SER A 92 6.03 14.93 -0.90
N ALA A 93 6.41 16.07 -1.49
CA ALA A 93 5.93 16.46 -2.81
C ALA A 93 6.44 15.50 -3.91
N GLU A 94 7.72 15.15 -3.90
CA GLU A 94 8.31 14.20 -4.84
C GLU A 94 7.68 12.80 -4.75
N LEU A 95 7.36 12.35 -3.52
CA LEU A 95 6.64 11.09 -3.31
C LEU A 95 5.21 11.13 -3.86
N LEU A 96 4.50 12.25 -3.71
CA LEU A 96 3.14 12.44 -4.24
C LEU A 96 3.09 12.53 -5.77
N GLU A 97 4.21 12.78 -6.45
CA GLU A 97 4.28 12.74 -7.92
C GLU A 97 4.27 11.30 -8.49
N LEU A 98 4.50 10.29 -7.64
CA LEU A 98 4.46 8.89 -8.05
C LEU A 98 3.02 8.41 -8.22
N GLU A 99 2.69 7.86 -9.40
CA GLU A 99 1.33 7.39 -9.75
C GLU A 99 0.72 6.39 -8.74
N ARG A 100 1.56 5.62 -8.04
CA ARG A 100 1.14 4.61 -7.05
C ARG A 100 0.94 5.16 -5.63
N VAL A 101 1.27 6.43 -5.39
CA VAL A 101 1.18 7.06 -4.05
C VAL A 101 -0.09 7.89 -3.99
N GLU A 102 -1.05 7.45 -3.18
CA GLU A 102 -2.32 8.17 -3.00
C GLU A 102 -2.18 9.36 -2.04
N SER A 103 -1.40 9.21 -0.98
CA SER A 103 -1.18 10.25 0.02
C SER A 103 0.17 10.07 0.70
N VAL A 104 0.67 11.16 1.31
CA VAL A 104 1.88 11.14 2.14
C VAL A 104 1.55 11.84 3.46
N MET A 105 1.79 11.17 4.57
CA MET A 105 1.60 11.69 5.91
C MET A 105 2.95 11.87 6.61
N SER A 106 3.15 13.01 7.25
CA SER A 106 4.37 13.35 7.98
C SER A 106 4.08 14.32 9.12
N ILE A 107 5.10 14.66 9.92
CA ILE A 107 4.99 15.69 10.97
C ILE A 107 4.42 17.03 10.47
N LEU A 108 4.51 17.32 9.17
CA LEU A 108 4.00 18.55 8.57
C LEU A 108 2.46 18.62 8.59
N ASN A 109 1.80 17.52 8.24
CA ASN A 109 0.37 17.52 7.91
C ASN A 109 -0.49 16.68 8.86
N VAL A 110 0.11 16.01 9.85
CA VAL A 110 -0.65 15.38 10.92
C VAL A 110 -1.40 16.43 11.75
N PRO A 111 -2.60 16.09 12.26
CA PRO A 111 -3.35 16.98 13.11
C PRO A 111 -2.61 17.27 14.42
N LEU A 112 -2.75 18.48 14.95
CA LEU A 112 -2.36 18.85 16.29
C LEU A 112 -3.63 19.01 17.13
N LEU A 113 -3.82 18.11 18.09
CA LEU A 113 -5.02 18.00 18.91
C LEU A 113 -4.90 18.82 20.19
N GLU A 114 -3.68 18.96 20.71
CA GLU A 114 -3.39 19.68 21.96
C GLU A 114 -2.60 20.99 21.73
N SER A 115 -2.15 21.25 20.50
CA SER A 115 -1.30 22.39 20.16
C SER A 115 -1.90 23.25 19.04
N PRO A 116 -2.65 24.32 19.38
CA PRO A 116 -2.94 24.86 20.71
C PRO A 116 -4.10 24.15 21.42
N PRO A 117 -4.18 24.21 22.77
CA PRO A 117 -5.24 23.57 23.53
C PRO A 117 -6.57 24.26 23.25
N LYS A 118 -7.39 23.66 22.40
CA LYS A 118 -8.71 24.13 22.02
C LYS A 118 -9.78 23.11 22.41
N PRO A 119 -11.03 23.55 22.69
CA PRO A 119 -12.14 22.63 22.86
C PRO A 119 -12.30 21.73 21.63
N VAL A 120 -12.56 20.45 21.83
CA VAL A 120 -12.77 19.46 20.74
C VAL A 120 -13.80 19.94 19.72
N LYS A 121 -14.85 20.64 20.16
CA LYS A 121 -15.88 21.23 19.30
C LYS A 121 -15.33 22.23 18.27
N GLU A 122 -14.24 22.92 18.57
CA GLU A 122 -13.56 23.84 17.66
C GLU A 122 -12.64 23.12 16.69
N LEU A 123 -12.00 22.03 17.13
CA LEU A 123 -11.17 21.16 16.28
C LEU A 123 -11.98 20.52 15.16
N LEU A 124 -13.26 20.18 15.41
CA LEU A 124 -14.16 19.65 14.37
C LEU A 124 -14.35 20.56 13.15
N LYS A 125 -14.07 21.87 13.29
CA LYS A 125 -14.21 22.82 12.19
C LYS A 125 -12.94 22.96 11.36
N ASN A 126 -11.78 23.00 12.01
CA ASN A 126 -10.47 23.12 11.40
C ASN A 126 -9.41 22.58 12.37
N VAL A 127 -8.84 21.41 12.06
CA VAL A 127 -7.78 20.83 12.88
C VAL A 127 -6.44 21.45 12.44
N PRO A 128 -5.69 22.10 13.35
CA PRO A 128 -4.40 22.67 13.00
C PRO A 128 -3.37 21.58 12.70
N THR A 129 -2.37 21.92 11.91
CA THR A 129 -1.19 21.10 11.57
C THR A 129 0.06 21.95 11.71
N LEU A 130 1.28 21.40 11.59
CA LEU A 130 2.49 22.24 11.59
C LEU A 130 2.51 23.27 10.44
N GLU A 131 1.78 23.04 9.35
CA GLU A 131 1.66 23.98 8.24
C GLU A 131 0.62 25.08 8.47
N SER A 132 -0.18 24.99 9.55
CA SER A 132 -1.13 26.02 9.89
C SER A 132 -0.43 27.30 10.39
N PRO A 133 -0.96 28.49 10.07
CA PRO A 133 -0.35 29.74 10.52
C PRO A 133 -0.46 29.91 12.04
N GLY A 134 0.61 30.42 12.66
CA GLY A 134 0.62 30.79 14.09
C GLY A 134 0.80 29.61 15.07
N ILE A 135 1.33 28.47 14.60
CA ILE A 135 1.61 27.31 15.44
C ILE A 135 2.91 27.48 16.23
N ASP A 136 2.83 27.22 17.53
CA ASP A 136 3.99 27.17 18.41
C ASP A 136 4.69 25.81 18.28
N LYS A 137 5.89 25.81 17.68
CA LYS A 137 6.71 24.62 17.49
C LYS A 137 7.11 23.94 18.80
N ALA A 138 7.24 24.68 19.90
CA ALA A 138 7.56 24.11 21.20
C ALA A 138 6.39 23.30 21.77
N LEU A 139 5.16 23.81 21.61
CA LEU A 139 3.95 23.07 21.99
C LEU A 139 3.77 21.83 21.11
N ALA A 140 3.93 21.96 19.79
CA ALA A 140 3.84 20.83 18.88
C ALA A 140 4.90 19.74 19.20
N LYS A 141 6.13 20.13 19.54
CA LYS A 141 7.17 19.19 20.01
C LYS A 141 6.76 18.43 21.27
N LEU A 142 6.16 19.12 22.24
CA LEU A 142 5.66 18.49 23.45
C LEU A 142 4.53 17.51 23.13
N GLU A 143 3.61 17.87 22.25
CA GLU A 143 2.54 16.98 21.82
C GLU A 143 3.09 15.74 21.11
N PHE A 144 3.99 15.89 20.15
CA PHE A 144 4.58 14.76 19.44
C PHE A 144 5.32 13.78 20.37
N LEU A 145 5.96 14.28 21.43
CA LEU A 145 6.69 13.44 22.40
C LEU A 145 5.81 12.79 23.47
N ASN A 146 4.67 13.39 23.81
CA ASN A 146 3.83 12.93 24.91
C ASN A 146 2.54 12.25 24.46
N SER A 147 2.07 12.54 23.25
CA SER A 147 0.83 11.99 22.71
C SER A 147 0.99 10.51 22.39
N PRO A 148 0.10 9.62 22.89
CA PRO A 148 0.18 8.18 22.62
C PRO A 148 0.08 7.80 21.14
N ILE A 149 -0.47 8.68 20.30
CA ILE A 149 -0.64 8.44 18.86
C ILE A 149 0.57 8.89 18.03
N TYR A 150 1.42 9.78 18.54
CA TYR A 150 2.60 10.30 17.82
C TYR A 150 3.90 9.76 18.36
N ARG A 151 4.01 9.64 19.68
CA ARG A 151 5.18 9.08 20.33
C ARG A 151 5.39 7.64 19.86
N ASP A 152 6.61 7.32 19.48
CA ASP A 152 7.06 6.00 19.03
C ASP A 152 6.38 5.49 17.73
N ASN A 153 5.48 6.28 17.13
CA ASN A 153 4.81 5.99 15.86
C ASN A 153 5.21 6.99 14.76
N LEU A 154 5.18 8.28 15.07
CA LEU A 154 5.51 9.38 14.14
C LEU A 154 6.89 9.98 14.41
N VAL A 155 7.30 10.04 15.69
CA VAL A 155 8.61 10.57 16.10
C VAL A 155 9.30 9.62 17.06
N SER A 156 10.64 9.60 17.00
CA SER A 156 11.45 8.82 17.94
C SER A 156 11.44 9.43 19.35
N PRO A 157 11.68 8.64 20.42
CA PRO A 157 11.71 9.14 21.80
C PRO A 157 12.73 10.27 22.04
N ASP A 158 13.81 10.30 21.26
CA ASP A 158 14.86 11.32 21.31
C ASP A 158 14.59 12.52 20.39
N PHE A 159 13.45 12.52 19.67
CA PHE A 159 13.02 13.54 18.74
C PHE A 159 14.00 13.83 17.59
N LYS A 160 14.81 12.84 17.21
CA LYS A 160 15.79 12.97 16.11
C LYS A 160 15.35 12.32 14.81
N THR A 161 14.28 11.53 14.83
CA THR A 161 13.78 10.79 13.68
C THR A 161 12.28 10.97 13.57
N THR A 162 11.78 11.07 12.34
CA THR A 162 10.34 11.05 12.06
C THR A 162 9.98 10.02 11.00
N ALA A 163 8.77 9.48 11.07
CA ALA A 163 8.18 8.68 10.02
C ALA A 163 7.54 9.57 8.94
N VAL A 164 7.70 9.16 7.69
CA VAL A 164 6.92 9.58 6.53
C VAL A 164 6.18 8.33 6.05
N LEU A 165 4.85 8.42 6.04
CA LEU A 165 3.91 7.33 5.79
C LEU A 165 3.19 7.55 4.45
#